data_AF-A0A0D1LYT5-F1
#
_entry.id   AF-A0A0D1LYT5-F1
#
_cell.length_a   1.000
_cell.length_b   1.000
_cell.length_c   1.000
_cell.angle_alpha   90.00
_cell.angle_beta   90.00
_cell.angle_gamma   90.00
#
_symmetry.space_group_name_H-M   'P 1'
#
loop_
_entity.id
_entity.type
_entity.pdbx_description
1 polymer ?
#
loop_
_entity_poly.entity_id
_entity_poly.type
_entity_poly.pdbx_seq_one_letter_code
_entity_poly.pdbx_strand_id
1 'polypeptide(L)'
;MARQRNFDKAAIAKQLIPVFITRGYEGASVSELVAASGLLRGSLYAAYGSKLGIFVAGLQQLPTIDALTEQELDFLIVALLEVAPNNPVVKNFLQDYLVDTDTEQLAVKIGLQILAKAK
;
A
#
# COMPACT_ATOMS: atom_id res chain seq x y z
N MET A 1 19.97 -21.66 -19.02
CA MET A 1 19.49 -20.26 -18.96
C MET A 1 18.11 -20.27 -18.34
N ALA A 2 17.97 -19.79 -17.10
CA ALA A 2 16.69 -19.82 -16.39
C ALA A 2 15.71 -18.88 -17.07
N ARG A 3 14.59 -19.43 -17.56
CA ARG A 3 13.46 -18.65 -18.05
C ARG A 3 12.98 -17.80 -16.88
N GLN A 4 13.35 -16.53 -16.82
CA GLN A 4 12.79 -15.60 -15.85
C GLN A 4 11.28 -15.67 -16.03
N ARG A 5 10.57 -16.24 -15.05
CA ARG A 5 9.12 -16.09 -14.96
C ARG A 5 8.89 -14.59 -14.79
N ASN A 6 8.49 -13.93 -15.88
CA ASN A 6 7.99 -12.57 -15.81
C ASN A 6 6.76 -12.62 -14.92
N PHE A 7 6.88 -12.08 -13.70
CA PHE A 7 5.75 -11.88 -12.82
C PHE A 7 5.15 -10.50 -13.10
N ASP A 8 3.85 -10.38 -12.84
CA ASP A 8 3.17 -9.10 -12.91
C ASP A 8 3.48 -8.27 -11.66
N LYS A 9 4.19 -7.15 -11.85
CA LYS A 9 4.56 -6.25 -10.75
C LYS A 9 3.34 -5.63 -10.07
N ALA A 10 2.26 -5.35 -10.81
CA ALA A 10 1.04 -4.78 -10.25
C ALA A 10 0.34 -5.81 -9.36
N ALA A 11 0.23 -7.05 -9.85
CA ALA A 11 -0.36 -8.14 -9.08
C ALA A 11 0.43 -8.44 -7.79
N ILE A 12 1.76 -8.49 -7.86
CA ILE A 12 2.61 -8.70 -6.68
C ILE A 12 2.49 -7.51 -5.71
N ALA A 13 2.41 -6.27 -6.19
CA ALA A 13 2.21 -5.12 -5.31
C ALA A 13 0.88 -5.19 -4.54
N LYS A 14 -0.23 -5.54 -5.23
CA LYS A 14 -1.53 -5.79 -4.58
C LYS A 14 -1.45 -6.90 -3.55
N GLN A 15 -0.77 -7.99 -3.87
CA GLN A 15 -0.59 -9.14 -2.97
C GLN A 15 0.16 -8.78 -1.67
N LEU A 16 0.97 -7.72 -1.68
CA LEU A 16 1.77 -7.28 -0.53
C LEU A 16 1.05 -6.25 0.36
N ILE A 17 -0.05 -5.66 -0.09
CA ILE A 17 -0.87 -4.71 0.68
C ILE A 17 -1.29 -5.28 2.06
N PRO A 18 -1.80 -6.52 2.21
CA PRO A 18 -2.17 -7.08 3.51
C PRO A 18 -1.06 -7.05 4.56
N VAL A 19 0.21 -7.20 4.14
CA VAL A 19 1.36 -7.17 5.05
C VAL A 19 1.49 -5.78 5.68
N PHE A 20 1.38 -4.73 4.87
CA PHE A 20 1.44 -3.35 5.35
C PHE A 20 0.23 -2.97 6.20
N ILE A 21 -0.97 -3.47 5.88
CA ILE A 21 -2.17 -3.24 6.72
C ILE A 21 -1.97 -3.86 8.10
N THR A 22 -1.44 -5.08 8.16
CA THR A 22 -1.33 -5.84 9.41
C THR A 22 -0.16 -5.37 10.27
N ARG A 23 0.94 -4.93 9.64
CA ARG A 23 2.19 -4.58 10.34
C ARG A 23 2.47 -3.09 10.42
N GLY A 24 1.68 -2.26 9.76
CA GLY A 24 2.07 -0.89 9.44
C GLY A 24 3.20 -0.85 8.40
N TYR A 25 3.57 0.34 7.97
CA TYR A 25 4.73 0.53 7.09
C TYR A 25 6.02 0.22 7.83
N GLU A 26 6.19 0.74 9.05
CA GLU A 26 7.44 0.56 9.80
C GLU A 26 7.64 -0.87 10.28
N GLY A 27 6.58 -1.50 10.79
CA GLY A 27 6.63 -2.88 11.29
C GLY A 27 6.75 -3.94 10.20
N ALA A 28 6.37 -3.65 8.95
CA ALA A 28 6.53 -4.59 7.83
C ALA A 28 8.00 -4.85 7.54
N SER A 29 8.42 -6.11 7.71
CA SER A 29 9.78 -6.54 7.40
C SER A 29 9.92 -7.03 5.97
N VAL A 30 11.12 -6.91 5.42
CA VAL A 30 11.44 -7.40 4.06
C VAL A 30 11.28 -8.93 3.99
N SER A 31 11.56 -9.63 5.09
CA SER A 31 11.41 -11.09 5.16
C SER A 31 9.94 -11.51 5.03
N GLU A 32 9.02 -10.76 5.65
CA GLU A 32 7.57 -10.99 5.50
C GLU A 32 7.10 -10.66 4.08
N LEU A 33 7.58 -9.57 3.47
CA LEU A 33 7.26 -9.23 2.08
C LEU A 33 7.78 -10.28 1.09
N VAL A 34 8.96 -10.84 1.34
CA VAL A 34 9.53 -11.96 0.56
C VAL A 34 8.68 -13.21 0.71
N ALA A 35 8.30 -13.57 1.94
CA ALA A 35 7.44 -14.71 2.20
C ALA A 35 6.06 -14.54 1.54
N ALA A 36 5.47 -13.36 1.66
CA ALA A 36 4.14 -13.05 1.11
C ALA A 36 4.13 -12.97 -0.43
N SER A 37 5.20 -12.47 -1.06
CA SER A 37 5.28 -12.37 -2.54
C SER A 37 5.61 -13.70 -3.22
N GLY A 38 6.21 -14.66 -2.50
CA GLY A 38 6.76 -15.89 -3.10
C GLY A 38 7.98 -15.64 -4.01
N LEU A 39 8.52 -14.42 -4.03
CA LEU A 39 9.70 -14.04 -4.80
C LEU A 39 10.96 -14.12 -3.94
N LEU A 40 12.10 -14.35 -4.57
CA LEU A 40 13.39 -14.17 -3.90
C LEU A 40 13.61 -12.69 -3.57
N ARG A 41 14.27 -12.40 -2.44
CA ARG A 41 14.62 -11.04 -2.01
C ARG A 41 15.27 -10.20 -3.12
N GLY A 42 16.21 -10.79 -3.86
CA GLY A 42 16.89 -10.12 -4.97
C GLY A 42 15.93 -9.74 -6.10
N SER A 43 14.97 -10.61 -6.44
CA SER A 43 13.95 -10.33 -7.46
C SER A 43 12.98 -9.25 -7.02
N LEU A 44 12.59 -9.26 -5.75
CA LEU A 44 11.70 -8.24 -5.17
C LEU A 44 12.36 -6.86 -5.22
N TYR A 45 13.62 -6.74 -4.77
CA TYR A 45 14.34 -5.46 -4.87
C TYR A 45 14.69 -5.07 -6.30
N ALA A 46 14.99 -6.01 -7.18
CA ALA A 46 15.18 -5.69 -8.60
C ALA A 46 13.90 -5.13 -9.24
N ALA A 47 12.71 -5.53 -8.76
CA ALA A 47 11.44 -5.06 -9.29
C ALA A 47 11.02 -3.68 -8.75
N TYR A 48 11.24 -3.42 -7.45
CA TYR A 48 10.68 -2.26 -6.74
C TYR A 48 11.72 -1.34 -6.10
N GLY A 49 13.00 -1.73 -6.06
CA GLY A 49 14.12 -0.97 -5.50
C GLY A 49 14.18 -0.96 -3.97
N SER A 50 13.06 -0.76 -3.27
CA SER A 50 13.01 -0.62 -1.81
C SER A 50 11.65 -1.01 -1.21
N LYS A 51 11.56 -1.10 0.13
CA LYS A 51 10.26 -1.26 0.83
C LYS A 51 9.30 -0.11 0.46
N LEU A 52 9.81 1.11 0.41
CA LEU A 52 9.05 2.28 -0.04
C LEU A 52 8.54 2.11 -1.48
N GLY A 53 9.38 1.62 -2.39
CA GLY A 53 8.98 1.38 -3.77
C GLY A 53 7.88 0.32 -3.91
N ILE A 54 7.90 -0.72 -3.07
CA ILE A 54 6.80 -1.70 -2.99
C ILE A 54 5.53 -1.02 -2.48
N PHE A 55 5.64 -0.22 -1.43
CA PHE A 55 4.50 0.49 -0.83
C PHE A 55 3.85 1.46 -1.82
N VAL A 56 4.65 2.30 -2.50
CA VAL A 56 4.17 3.21 -3.55
C VAL A 56 3.56 2.44 -4.71
N ALA A 57 4.17 1.32 -5.12
CA ALA A 57 3.58 0.46 -6.14
C ALA A 57 2.20 -0.06 -5.71
N GLY A 58 2.00 -0.40 -4.43
CA GLY A 58 0.69 -0.75 -3.87
C GLY A 58 -0.31 0.41 -3.91
N LEU A 59 0.13 1.64 -3.62
CA LEU A 59 -0.74 2.83 -3.68
C LEU A 59 -1.23 3.11 -5.10
N GLN A 60 -0.36 2.92 -6.11
CA GLN A 60 -0.72 3.05 -7.53
C GLN A 60 -1.76 2.01 -7.99
N GLN A 61 -2.04 0.99 -7.17
CA GLN A 61 -3.02 -0.03 -7.46
C GLN A 61 -4.40 0.25 -6.85
N LEU A 62 -4.51 1.30 -6.02
CA LEU A 62 -5.79 1.70 -5.46
C LEU A 62 -6.74 2.21 -6.55
N PRO A 63 -8.04 1.86 -6.51
CA PRO A 63 -9.05 2.42 -7.40
C PRO A 63 -9.32 3.87 -7.04
N THR A 64 -10.31 4.51 -7.64
CA THR A 64 -10.78 5.83 -7.16
C THR A 64 -11.35 5.71 -5.74
N ILE A 65 -11.36 6.84 -5.00
CA ILE A 65 -11.83 6.88 -3.60
C ILE A 65 -13.23 6.29 -3.43
N ASP A 66 -14.13 6.52 -4.39
CA ASP A 66 -15.50 6.02 -4.34
C ASP A 66 -15.61 4.50 -4.48
N ALA A 67 -14.60 3.86 -5.06
CA ALA A 67 -14.55 2.43 -5.31
C ALA A 67 -13.62 1.68 -4.35
N LEU A 68 -13.08 2.36 -3.33
CA LEU A 68 -12.24 1.72 -2.32
C LEU A 68 -13.00 0.62 -1.57
N THR A 69 -12.38 -0.54 -1.51
CA THR A 69 -12.76 -1.60 -0.56
C THR A 69 -12.31 -1.24 0.87
N GLU A 70 -12.83 -1.94 1.87
CA GLU A 70 -12.39 -1.78 3.27
C GLU A 70 -10.89 -2.03 3.44
N GLN A 71 -10.36 -3.05 2.76
CA GLN A 71 -8.93 -3.37 2.79
C GLN A 71 -8.07 -2.26 2.17
N GLU A 72 -8.52 -1.69 1.05
CA GLU A 72 -7.81 -0.59 0.40
C GLU A 72 -7.89 0.70 1.22
N LEU A 73 -9.02 0.93 1.90
CA LEU A 73 -9.17 2.02 2.85
C LEU A 73 -8.23 1.86 4.06
N ASP A 74 -8.06 0.64 4.58
CA ASP A 74 -7.08 0.36 5.62
C ASP A 74 -5.65 0.68 5.17
N PHE A 75 -5.31 0.33 3.93
CA PHE A 75 -3.99 0.61 3.38
C PHE A 75 -3.77 2.12 3.18
N LEU A 76 -4.79 2.84 2.70
CA LEU A 76 -4.78 4.29 2.61
C LEU A 76 -4.57 4.94 3.99
N ILE A 77 -5.21 4.41 5.04
CA ILE A 77 -5.02 4.89 6.43
C ILE A 77 -3.56 4.72 6.87
N VAL A 78 -2.93 3.55 6.60
CA VAL A 78 -1.51 3.35 6.90
C VAL A 78 -0.65 4.38 6.17
N ALA A 79 -0.93 4.64 4.89
CA ALA A 79 -0.20 5.63 4.11
C ALA A 79 -0.32 7.05 4.69
N LEU A 80 -1.54 7.44 5.08
CA LEU A 80 -1.84 8.76 5.66
C LEU A 80 -1.19 8.95 7.03
N LEU A 81 -1.22 7.93 7.90
CA LEU A 81 -0.79 8.05 9.29
C LEU A 81 0.71 7.82 9.49
N GLU A 82 1.31 6.88 8.76
CA GLU A 82 2.70 6.48 9.01
C GLU A 82 3.68 7.05 8.00
N VAL A 83 3.32 7.08 6.72
CA VAL A 83 4.30 7.30 5.65
C VAL A 83 4.27 8.73 5.13
N ALA A 84 3.08 9.25 4.81
CA ALA A 84 2.90 10.60 4.26
C ALA A 84 3.49 11.72 5.13
N PRO A 85 3.40 11.70 6.48
CA PRO A 85 3.93 12.79 7.30
C PRO A 85 5.45 12.99 7.15
N ASN A 86 6.19 11.90 6.86
CA ASN A 86 7.65 11.91 6.84
C ASN A 86 8.24 11.60 5.46
N ASN A 87 7.40 11.38 4.43
CA ASN A 87 7.84 11.01 3.10
C ASN A 87 7.18 11.88 2.02
N PRO A 88 7.93 12.80 1.37
CA PRO A 88 7.35 13.71 0.38
C PRO A 88 6.84 12.99 -0.87
N VAL A 89 7.39 11.82 -1.23
CA VAL A 89 6.91 11.06 -2.40
C VAL A 89 5.50 10.53 -2.16
N VAL A 90 5.26 9.93 -1.00
CA VAL A 90 3.92 9.44 -0.65
C VAL A 90 2.95 10.59 -0.40
N LYS A 91 3.42 11.67 0.25
CA LYS A 91 2.61 12.87 0.45
C LYS A 91 2.11 13.45 -0.88
N ASN A 92 2.99 13.64 -1.85
CA ASN A 92 2.62 14.19 -3.15
C ASN A 92 1.67 13.25 -3.90
N PHE A 93 1.94 11.94 -3.89
CA PHE A 93 1.02 10.95 -4.47
C PHE A 93 -0.39 11.08 -3.87
N LEU A 94 -0.50 11.19 -2.55
CA LEU A 94 -1.80 11.29 -1.88
C LEU A 94 -2.48 12.64 -2.14
N GLN A 95 -1.73 13.74 -2.28
CA GLN A 95 -2.31 15.03 -2.67
C GLN A 95 -2.97 14.96 -4.05
N ASP A 96 -2.32 14.29 -5.02
CA ASP A 96 -2.88 14.09 -6.35
C ASP A 96 -4.04 13.08 -6.32
N TYR A 97 -3.91 12.01 -5.54
CA TYR A 97 -4.91 10.94 -5.45
C TYR A 97 -6.20 11.38 -4.75
N LEU A 98 -6.11 12.34 -3.83
CA LEU A 98 -7.23 12.91 -3.09
C LEU A 98 -7.81 14.17 -3.75
N VAL A 99 -7.28 14.58 -4.91
CA VAL A 99 -7.81 15.73 -5.65
C VAL A 99 -9.28 15.47 -6.02
N ASP A 100 -10.11 16.51 -5.92
CA ASP A 100 -11.55 16.47 -6.23
C ASP A 100 -12.37 15.45 -5.42
N THR A 101 -11.82 14.93 -4.32
CA THR A 101 -12.53 14.00 -3.42
C THR A 101 -13.42 14.78 -2.45
N ASP A 102 -14.63 14.27 -2.20
CA ASP A 102 -15.45 14.72 -1.07
C ASP A 102 -14.75 14.38 0.25
N THR A 103 -14.06 15.36 0.80
CA THR A 103 -13.21 15.20 1.99
C THR A 103 -14.04 14.90 3.23
N GLU A 104 -15.26 15.43 3.34
CA GLU A 104 -16.15 15.15 4.47
C GLU A 104 -16.62 13.70 4.43
N GLN A 105 -17.06 13.23 3.26
CA GLN A 105 -17.47 11.85 3.09
C GLN A 105 -16.32 10.86 3.33
N LEU A 106 -15.12 11.15 2.81
CA LEU A 106 -13.94 10.33 3.06
C LEU A 106 -13.56 10.32 4.55
N ALA A 107 -13.60 11.46 5.24
CA ALA A 107 -13.32 11.54 6.67
C ALA A 107 -14.28 10.66 7.48
N VAL A 108 -15.57 10.65 7.14
CA VAL A 108 -16.56 9.76 7.77
C VAL A 108 -16.21 8.29 7.51
N LYS A 109 -15.91 7.91 6.26
CA LYS A 109 -15.50 6.53 5.91
C LYS A 109 -14.27 6.09 6.71
N ILE A 110 -13.23 6.92 6.77
CA ILE A 110 -12.01 6.66 7.55
C ILE A 110 -12.34 6.50 9.04
N GLY A 111 -13.14 7.40 9.60
CA GLY A 111 -13.53 7.34 11.02
C GLY A 111 -14.29 6.06 11.35
N LEU A 112 -15.27 5.67 10.53
CA LEU A 112 -16.01 4.43 10.70
C LEU A 112 -15.10 3.20 10.58
N GLN A 113 -14.19 3.19 9.62
CA GLN A 113 -13.23 2.09 9.41
C GLN A 113 -12.31 1.90 10.62
N ILE A 114 -11.78 2.99 11.19
CA ILE A 114 -10.94 2.94 12.39
C ILE A 114 -11.74 2.44 13.60
N LEU A 115 -12.95 2.98 13.82
CA LEU A 115 -13.80 2.57 14.94
C LEU A 115 -14.25 1.11 14.85
N ALA A 116 -14.44 0.58 13.64
CA ALA A 116 -14.80 -0.81 13.43
C ALA A 116 -13.72 -1.80 13.93
N LYS A 117 -12.44 -1.39 13.94
CA LYS A 117 -11.33 -2.22 14.43
C LYS A 117 -11.20 -2.26 15.95
N ALA A 118 -11.84 -1.34 16.66
CA ALA A 118 -11.82 -1.25 18.12
C ALA A 118 -12.94 -2.07 18.79
N LYS A 119 -13.81 -2.70 18.01
CA LYS A 119 -14.91 -3.54 18.47
C LYS A 119 -14.58 -5.01 18.25
#